data_AF-A0A850LZQ7-F1
#
_entry.id   AF-A0A850LZQ7-F1
#
_cell.length_a   1.000
_cell.length_b   1.000
_cell.length_c   1.000
_cell.angle_alpha   90.00
_cell.angle_beta   90.00
_cell.angle_gamma   90.00
#
_symmetry.space_group_name_H-M   'P 1'
#
loop_
_entity.id
_entity.type
_entity.pdbx_description
1 polymer ?
#
loop_
_entity_poly.entity_id
_entity_poly.type
_entity_poly.pdbx_seq_one_letter_code
_entity_poly.pdbx_strand_id
1 'polypeptide(L)'
;MVLNLKTPEIEITNGEVTKIFKALASATRWKILKLLTKGNNLDVSRIAEHLKQTEANISAQIKILEKAGLVVCHYEPGEHGVRKVCEPACEKLIIKIL
;
A
#
# COMPACT_ATOMS: atom_id res chain seq x y z
N MET A 1 -3.10 15.87 -2.54
CA MET A 1 -2.36 15.13 -1.51
C MET A 1 -1.07 15.85 -1.10
N VAL A 2 -1.06 16.55 0.04
CA VAL A 2 0.20 16.95 0.69
C VAL A 2 0.57 15.79 1.62
N LEU A 3 1.40 14.85 1.15
CA LEU A 3 1.97 13.82 2.00
C LEU A 3 3.10 14.47 2.80
N ASN A 4 2.83 14.84 4.05
CA ASN A 4 3.89 15.25 4.95
C ASN A 4 4.45 13.99 5.61
N LEU A 5 5.56 13.48 5.07
CA LEU A 5 6.27 12.24 5.45
C LEU A 5 6.83 12.23 6.90
N LYS A 6 6.39 13.17 7.75
CA LYS A 6 6.78 13.30 9.17
C LYS A 6 5.60 13.38 10.13
N THR A 7 4.37 13.16 9.67
CA THR A 7 3.17 13.11 10.53
C THR A 7 2.35 11.85 10.22
N PRO A 8 1.84 11.12 11.23
CA PRO A 8 1.19 9.82 11.07
C PRO A 8 -0.25 9.89 10.51
N GLU A 9 -0.63 11.00 9.88
CA GLU A 9 -2.03 11.31 9.56
C GLU A 9 -2.17 11.82 8.12
N ILE A 10 -3.14 11.26 7.38
CA ILE A 10 -3.54 11.71 6.04
C ILE A 10 -4.88 12.42 6.17
N GLU A 11 -4.92 13.73 5.92
CA GLU A 11 -6.16 14.51 5.82
C GLU A 11 -6.67 14.48 4.37
N ILE A 12 -7.95 14.10 4.19
CA ILE A 12 -8.52 13.81 2.86
C ILE A 12 -9.67 14.79 2.57
N THR A 13 -9.57 15.54 1.46
CA THR A 13 -10.65 16.41 0.97
C THR A 13 -11.62 15.65 0.04
N ASN A 14 -12.83 16.19 -0.17
CA ASN A 14 -13.97 15.54 -0.85
C ASN A 14 -13.68 14.89 -2.24
N GLY A 15 -12.56 15.19 -2.90
CA GLY A 15 -12.13 14.54 -4.15
C GLY A 15 -11.29 13.27 -3.98
N GLU A 16 -10.54 13.12 -2.89
CA GLU A 16 -9.62 12.00 -2.65
C GLU A 16 -10.28 10.85 -1.86
N VAL A 17 -11.37 11.14 -1.13
CA VAL A 17 -12.13 10.19 -0.32
C VAL A 17 -12.57 8.98 -1.15
N THR A 18 -13.29 9.20 -2.25
CA THR A 18 -13.80 8.11 -3.11
C THR A 18 -12.69 7.19 -3.61
N LYS A 19 -11.51 7.75 -3.94
CA LYS A 19 -10.36 6.99 -4.42
C LYS A 19 -9.80 6.08 -3.33
N ILE A 20 -9.64 6.60 -2.12
CA ILE A 20 -9.15 5.85 -0.96
C ILE A 20 -10.15 4.76 -0.58
N PHE A 21 -11.45 5.08 -0.50
CA PHE A 21 -12.48 4.08 -0.20
C PHE A 21 -12.54 2.97 -1.26
N LYS A 22 -12.45 3.30 -2.56
CA LYS A 22 -12.36 2.28 -3.63
C LYS A 22 -11.12 1.41 -3.50
N ALA A 23 -9.97 1.99 -3.13
CA ALA A 23 -8.77 1.22 -2.84
C ALA A 23 -8.96 0.32 -1.62
N LEU A 24 -9.63 0.78 -0.56
CA LEU A 24 -9.89 -0.04 0.62
C LEU A 24 -10.97 -1.10 0.39
N ALA A 25 -11.91 -0.94 -0.55
CA ALA A 25 -13.03 -1.88 -0.73
C ALA A 25 -12.63 -3.32 -1.16
N SER A 26 -11.35 -3.60 -1.42
CA SER A 26 -10.88 -4.95 -1.79
C SER A 26 -10.31 -5.72 -0.59
N ALA A 27 -10.83 -6.94 -0.38
CA ALA A 27 -10.30 -7.87 0.61
C ALA A 27 -8.80 -8.19 0.40
N THR A 28 -8.35 -8.30 -0.85
CA THR A 28 -6.94 -8.53 -1.16
C THR A 28 -6.07 -7.34 -0.73
N ARG A 29 -6.50 -6.11 -1.01
CA ARG A 29 -5.75 -4.91 -0.63
C ARG A 29 -5.70 -4.72 0.88
N TRP A 30 -6.76 -5.08 1.62
CA TRP A 30 -6.71 -5.17 3.08
C TRP A 30 -5.69 -6.17 3.59
N LYS A 31 -5.62 -7.37 2.98
CA LYS A 31 -4.62 -8.38 3.36
C LYS A 31 -3.20 -7.88 3.11
N ILE A 32 -2.96 -7.20 1.98
CA ILE A 32 -1.66 -6.57 1.67
C ILE A 32 -1.31 -5.53 2.74
N LEU A 33 -2.19 -4.56 3.02
CA LEU A 33 -1.94 -3.53 4.04
C LEU A 33 -1.64 -4.15 5.41
N LYS A 34 -2.42 -5.14 5.85
CA LYS A 34 -2.21 -5.82 7.12
C LYS A 34 -0.89 -6.63 7.17
N LEU A 35 -0.42 -7.11 6.04
CA LEU A 35 0.87 -7.78 5.96
C LEU A 35 2.01 -6.76 6.05
N LEU A 36 1.89 -5.64 5.34
CA LEU A 36 2.86 -4.54 5.34
C LEU A 36 2.99 -3.84 6.70
N THR A 37 1.96 -3.85 7.54
CA THR A 37 2.06 -3.30 8.92
C THR A 37 2.76 -4.24 9.90
N LYS A 38 2.97 -5.51 9.54
CA LYS A 38 3.60 -6.52 10.40
C LYS A 38 5.06 -6.77 10.04
N GLY A 39 5.41 -6.61 8.78
CA GLY A 39 6.75 -6.84 8.27
C GLY A 39 7.32 -5.55 7.72
N ASN A 40 8.54 -5.22 8.13
CA ASN A 40 9.29 -4.13 7.51
C ASN A 40 9.68 -4.57 6.09
N ASN A 41 9.38 -3.74 5.09
CA ASN A 41 9.99 -3.74 3.77
C ASN A 41 9.83 -5.06 2.98
N LEU A 42 8.58 -5.49 2.80
CA LEU A 42 8.27 -6.66 1.96
C LEU A 42 8.26 -6.29 0.49
N ASP A 43 8.87 -7.13 -0.34
CA ASP A 43 8.76 -7.02 -1.80
C ASP A 43 7.52 -7.75 -2.35
N VAL A 44 7.18 -7.46 -3.61
CA VAL A 44 6.03 -8.04 -4.32
C VAL A 44 6.03 -9.57 -4.27
N SER A 45 7.20 -10.20 -4.44
CA SER A 45 7.35 -11.66 -4.47
C SER A 45 7.00 -12.27 -3.11
N ARG A 46 7.52 -11.70 -2.01
CA ARG A 46 7.20 -12.15 -0.66
C ARG A 46 5.74 -11.95 -0.31
N ILE A 47 5.12 -10.86 -0.73
CA ILE A 47 3.68 -10.62 -0.53
C ILE A 47 2.86 -11.66 -1.30
N ALA A 48 3.23 -11.97 -2.53
CA ALA A 48 2.59 -12.98 -3.36
C ALA A 48 2.65 -14.38 -2.74
N GLU A 49 3.83 -14.76 -2.23
CA GLU A 49 4.06 -16.00 -1.49
C GLU A 49 3.15 -16.08 -0.24
N HIS A 50 3.15 -15.06 0.61
CA HIS A 50 2.35 -15.04 1.85
C HIS A 50 0.84 -15.10 1.59
N LEU A 51 0.36 -14.45 0.52
CA LEU A 51 -1.06 -14.39 0.19
C LEU A 51 -1.51 -15.51 -0.75
N LYS A 52 -0.59 -16.37 -1.21
CA LYS A 52 -0.84 -17.44 -2.19
C LYS A 52 -1.49 -16.89 -3.46
N GLN A 53 -0.95 -15.80 -4.00
CA GLN A 53 -1.40 -15.16 -5.24
C GLN A 53 -0.23 -14.97 -6.20
N THR A 54 -0.50 -14.66 -7.47
CA THR A 54 0.56 -14.38 -8.44
C THR A 54 1.19 -13.02 -8.19
N GLU A 55 2.49 -12.89 -8.48
CA GLU A 55 3.21 -11.61 -8.40
C GLU A 55 2.58 -10.54 -9.29
N ALA A 56 2.10 -10.92 -10.49
CA ALA A 56 1.41 -10.01 -11.40
C ALA A 56 0.14 -9.42 -10.77
N ASN A 57 -0.66 -10.25 -10.08
CA ASN A 57 -1.84 -9.77 -9.37
C ASN A 57 -1.45 -8.87 -8.18
N ILE A 58 -0.48 -9.28 -7.35
CA ILE A 58 -0.03 -8.45 -6.22
C ILE A 58 0.51 -7.10 -6.69
N SER A 59 1.34 -7.08 -7.73
CA SER A 59 1.86 -5.85 -8.34
C SER A 59 0.73 -4.91 -8.78
N ALA A 60 -0.33 -5.46 -9.42
CA ALA A 60 -1.50 -4.68 -9.80
C ALA A 60 -2.26 -4.11 -8.58
N GLN A 61 -2.45 -4.90 -7.53
CA GLN A 61 -3.12 -4.44 -6.30
C GLN A 61 -2.31 -3.36 -5.57
N ILE A 62 -0.99 -3.53 -5.49
CA ILE A 62 -0.07 -2.56 -4.89
C ILE A 62 -0.10 -1.26 -5.68
N LYS A 63 -0.11 -1.30 -7.02
CA LYS A 63 -0.23 -0.10 -7.86
C LYS A 63 -1.51 0.68 -7.59
N ILE A 64 -2.62 0.01 -7.24
CA ILE A 64 -3.87 0.67 -6.84
C ILE A 64 -3.71 1.38 -5.48
N LEU A 65 -3.09 0.70 -4.51
CA LEU A 65 -2.81 1.27 -3.17
C LEU A 65 -1.83 2.45 -3.24
N GLU A 66 -0.77 2.32 -4.04
CA GLU A 66 0.24 3.35 -4.30
C GLU A 66 -0.40 4.58 -4.96
N LYS A 67 -1.23 4.37 -5.98
CA LYS A 67 -2.03 5.47 -6.57
C LYS A 67 -2.90 6.14 -5.53
N ALA A 68 -3.49 5.39 -4.59
CA ALA A 68 -4.33 5.93 -3.51
C ALA A 68 -3.53 6.56 -2.37
N GLY A 69 -2.19 6.54 -2.40
CA GLY A 69 -1.35 7.09 -1.35
C GLY A 69 -1.33 6.26 -0.07
N LEU A 70 -1.74 4.99 -0.12
CA LEU A 70 -1.80 4.09 1.04
C LEU A 70 -0.54 3.23 1.19
N VAL A 71 0.24 3.09 0.12
CA VAL A 71 1.50 2.34 0.07
C VAL A 71 2.53 3.19 -0.66
N VAL A 72 3.76 3.17 -0.18
CA VAL A 72 4.92 3.72 -0.89
C VAL A 72 5.78 2.55 -1.36
N CYS A 73 6.39 2.69 -2.52
CA CYS A 73 7.28 1.68 -3.04
C CYS A 73 8.55 2.31 -3.61
N HIS A 74 9.64 1.55 -3.51
CA HIS A 74 10.91 1.85 -4.15
C HIS A 74 11.50 0.58 -4.74
N TYR A 75 12.49 0.75 -5.60
CA TYR A 75 13.19 -0.36 -6.24
C TYR A 75 14.55 -0.54 -5.60
N GLU A 76 14.88 -1.79 -5.30
CA GLU A 76 16.18 -2.19 -4.75
C GLU A 76 16.78 -3.32 -5.59
N PRO A 77 18.11 -3.53 -5.56
CA PRO A 77 18.71 -4.76 -6.05
C PRO A 77 18.09 -5.99 -5.36
N GLY A 78 17.74 -7.00 -6.15
CA GLY A 78 17.23 -8.30 -5.70
C GLY A 78 18.03 -9.45 -6.29
N GLU A 79 17.77 -10.66 -5.82
CA GLU A 79 18.51 -11.88 -6.21
C GLU A 79 18.46 -12.16 -7.72
N HIS A 80 17.37 -11.76 -8.38
CA HIS A 80 17.17 -11.88 -9.83
C HIS A 80 16.86 -10.54 -10.50
N GLY A 81 17.62 -9.49 -10.17
CA GLY A 81 17.52 -8.18 -10.83
C GLY A 81 17.08 -7.08 -9.88
N VAL A 82 15.94 -6.45 -10.14
CA VAL A 82 15.37 -5.42 -9.26
C VAL A 82 14.10 -5.94 -8.59
N ARG A 83 13.93 -5.64 -7.31
CA ARG A 83 12.72 -5.93 -6.54
C ARG A 83 11.99 -4.64 -6.21
N LYS A 84 10.65 -4.68 -6.24
CA LYS A 84 9.80 -3.58 -5.79
C LYS A 84 9.46 -3.80 -4.31
N VAL A 85 10.11 -3.06 -3.43
CA VAL A 85 9.87 -3.06 -1.99
C VAL A 85 8.70 -2.14 -1.69
N CYS A 86 7.83 -2.56 -0.79
CA CYS A 86 6.57 -1.88 -0.48
C CYS A 86 6.44 -1.66 1.03
N GLU A 87 5.97 -0.47 1.40
CA GLU A 87 5.81 -0.02 2.77
C GLU A 87 4.46 0.69 2.95
N PRO A 88 3.81 0.60 4.12
CA PRO A 88 2.59 1.37 4.36
C PRO A 88 2.94 2.87 4.38
N ALA A 89 2.13 3.69 3.70
CA ALA A 89 2.35 5.14 3.67
C ALA A 89 2.04 5.82 5.02
N CYS A 90 1.25 5.15 5.86
CA CYS A 90 0.86 5.59 7.19
C CYS A 90 0.55 4.39 8.10
N GLU A 91 0.75 4.53 9.40
CA GLU A 91 0.37 3.50 10.40
C GLU A 91 -1.13 3.52 10.72
N LYS A 92 -1.76 4.70 10.64
CA LYS A 92 -3.17 4.90 10.98
C LYS A 92 -3.85 5.74 9.89
N LEU A 93 -5.05 5.30 9.52
CA LEU A 93 -5.95 6.07 8.66
C LEU A 93 -7.17 6.46 9.49
N ILE A 94 -7.35 7.77 9.70
CA ILE A 94 -8.49 8.32 10.43
C ILE A 94 -9.37 9.07 9.44
N ILE A 95 -10.66 8.76 9.41
CA ILE A 95 -11.62 9.41 8.53
C ILE A 95 -12.62 10.15 9.43
N LYS A 96 -12.57 11.48 9.40
CA LYS A 96 -13.54 12.35 10.07
C LYS A 96 -14.58 12.78 9.04
N ILE A 97 -15.85 12.58 9.37
CA ILE A 97 -16.97 12.96 8.53
C ILE A 97 -17.63 14.24 9.05
N LEU A 98 -17.45 14.55 10.35
CA LEU A 98 -17.93 15.73 11.07
C LEU A 98 -16.86 16.21 12.04
#